data_AF-A0ABD7QW48-F1
#
_entry.id   AF-A0ABD7QW48-F1
#
_cell.length_a   1.000
_cell.length_b   1.000
_cell.length_c   1.000
_cell.angle_alpha   90.00
_cell.angle_beta   90.00
_cell.angle_gamma   90.00
#
_symmetry.space_group_name_H-M   'P 1'
#
loop_
_entity.id
_entity.type
_entity.pdbx_description
1 polymer ?
#
loop_
_entity_poly.entity_id
_entity_poly.type
_entity_poly.pdbx_seq_one_letter_code
_entity_poly.pdbx_strand_id
1 'polypeptide(L)' 'MIESVDDRTWYVKRDAESSPEAIIDRFGGGYRLRRFSLTESRRTAHGVYMGLDLAETAWWRLRER' A
#
# COMPACT_ATOMS: atom_id res chain seq x y z
N MET A 1 -5.79 -6.88 -4.00
CA MET A 1 -6.92 -5.93 -4.02
C MET A 1 -6.62 -4.70 -3.17
N ILE A 2 -7.23 -3.58 -3.54
CA ILE A 2 -7.18 -2.32 -2.77
C ILE A 2 -8.50 -2.14 -2.01
N GLU A 3 -8.41 -1.83 -0.73
CA GLU A 3 -9.55 -1.52 0.15
C GLU A 3 -9.38 -0.09 0.69
N SER A 4 -10.37 0.78 0.49
CA SER A 4 -10.34 2.14 1.03
C SER A 4 -10.59 2.11 2.53
N VAL A 5 -9.73 2.79 3.28
CA VAL A 5 -9.84 2.98 4.73
C VAL A 5 -10.47 4.33 5.02
N ASP A 6 -9.99 5.35 4.31
CA ASP A 6 -10.49 6.71 4.29
C ASP A 6 -10.21 7.36 2.92
N ASP A 7 -10.48 8.66 2.79
CA ASP A 7 -10.31 9.44 1.55
C ASP A 7 -8.87 9.51 1.02
N ARG A 8 -7.88 9.18 1.86
CA ARG A 8 -6.45 9.37 1.59
C ARG A 8 -5.63 8.12 1.84
N THR A 9 -6.21 7.06 2.40
CA THR A 9 -5.49 5.84 2.74
C THR A 9 -6.24 4.60 2.26
N TRP A 10 -5.45 3.67 1.72
CA TRP A 10 -5.92 2.39 1.22
C TRP A 10 -5.06 1.25 1.73
N TYR A 11 -5.67 0.12 2.03
CA TYR A 11 -4.98 -1.13 2.29
C TYR A 11 -4.81 -1.95 1.02
N VAL A 12 -3.67 -2.62 0.93
CA VAL A 12 -3.41 -3.64 -0.08
C VAL A 12 -3.49 -4.99 0.60
N LYS A 13 -4.43 -5.82 0.15
CA LYS A 13 -4.74 -7.15 0.70
C LYS A 13 -4.69 -8.18 -0.42
N ARG A 14 -4.35 -9.43 -0.13
CA ARG A 14 -4.37 -10.49 -1.14
C ARG A 14 -5.78 -10.75 -1.67
N ASP A 15 -6.74 -10.83 -0.76
CA ASP A 15 -8.17 -11.02 -0.98
C ASP A 15 -8.97 -10.29 0.11
N ALA A 16 -10.30 -10.40 0.08
CA ALA A 16 -11.19 -9.61 0.94
C ALA A 16 -11.08 -9.99 2.42
N GLU A 17 -10.78 -11.25 2.71
CA GLU A 17 -10.69 -11.81 4.07
C GLU A 17 -9.27 -11.74 4.64
N SER A 18 -8.27 -11.57 3.78
CA SER A 18 -6.86 -11.47 4.16
C SER A 18 -6.57 -10.23 5.01
N SER A 19 -5.55 -10.33 5.87
CA SER A 19 -4.99 -9.17 6.56
C SER A 19 -4.28 -8.21 5.58
N PRO A 20 -4.23 -6.91 5.88
CA PRO A 20 -3.49 -5.95 5.06
C PRO A 20 -1.98 -6.25 5.06
N GLU A 21 -1.40 -6.23 3.86
CA GLU A 21 0.04 -6.45 3.64
C GLU A 21 0.79 -5.13 3.39
N ALA A 22 0.12 -4.16 2.76
CA ALA A 22 0.66 -2.83 2.50
C ALA A 22 -0.37 -1.72 2.75
N ILE A 23 0.14 -0.50 2.89
CA ILE A 23 -0.62 0.74 2.98
C ILE A 23 -0.22 1.62 1.81
N ILE A 24 -1.21 2.20 1.16
CA ILE A 24 -1.03 3.28 0.19
C ILE A 24 -1.65 4.54 0.77
N ASP A 25 -0.90 5.65 0.74
CA ASP A 25 -1.41 6.94 1.19
C ASP A 25 -1.25 8.00 0.10
N ARG A 26 -2.19 8.95 0.09
CA ARG A 26 -2.07 10.15 -0.73
C ARG A 26 -0.85 10.95 -0.32
N PHE A 27 0.10 11.12 -1.23
CA PHE A 27 1.35 11.83 -0.99
C PHE A 27 1.63 12.82 -2.12
N GLY A 28 1.41 14.11 -1.85
CA GLY A 28 1.46 15.16 -2.87
C GLY A 28 0.48 14.85 -4.02
N GLY A 29 1.02 14.83 -5.24
CA GLY A 29 0.27 14.47 -6.45
C GLY A 29 0.16 12.98 -6.76
N GLY A 30 0.71 12.10 -5.90
CA GLY A 30 0.74 10.65 -6.12
C GLY A 30 0.35 9.84 -4.88
N TYR A 31 0.81 8.59 -4.88
CA TYR A 31 0.43 7.56 -3.93
C TYR A 31 1.68 6.87 -3.37
N ARG A 32 1.94 7.04 -2.08
CA ARG A 32 3.09 6.46 -1.41
C ARG A 32 2.78 5.06 -0.91
N LEU A 33 3.56 4.07 -1.34
CA LEU A 33 3.45 2.68 -0.90
C LEU A 33 4.36 2.41 0.30
N ARG A 34 3.82 1.75 1.32
CA ARG A 34 4.52 1.38 2.54
C ARG A 34 4.10 -0.03 2.97
N ARG A 35 5.01 -0.79 3.59
CA ARG A 35 4.63 -2.07 4.20
C ARG A 35 3.70 -1.85 5.40
N PHE A 36 2.66 -2.67 5.53
CA PHE A 36 1.77 -2.63 6.68
C PHE A 36 2.50 -3.11 7.94
N SER A 37 2.28 -2.44 9.07
CA SER A 37 2.86 -2.81 10.37
C SER A 37 1.96 -2.29 11.50
N LEU A 38 1.67 -3.16 12.47
CA LEU A 38 0.83 -2.87 13.65
C LEU A 38 1.59 -2.19 14.80
N THR A 39 2.91 -2.34 14.86
CA THR A 39 3.75 -1.99 16.03
C THR A 39 4.68 -0.79 15.80
N GLU A 40 4.35 0.05 14.81
CA GLU A 40 5.06 1.24 14.32
C GLU A 40 6.41 1.63 14.96
N SER A 41 7.48 1.54 14.16
CA SER A 41 8.61 2.47 14.25
C SER A 41 9.39 2.62 12.93
N ARG A 42 9.31 1.65 12.01
CA ARG A 42 9.87 1.79 10.64
C ARG A 42 8.89 1.28 9.60
N ARG A 43 8.01 2.18 9.13
CA ARG A 43 7.29 1.95 7.88
C ARG A 43 8.26 2.22 6.73
N THR A 44 8.91 1.17 6.24
CA THR A 44 9.76 1.28 5.05
C THR A 44 8.91 1.73 3.87
N ALA A 45 9.21 2.92 3.35
CA ALA A 45 8.61 3.39 2.11
C ALA A 45 9.23 2.64 0.94
N HIS A 46 8.38 2.09 0.07
CA HIS A 46 8.81 1.34 -1.10
C HIS A 46 8.82 2.19 -2.38
N GLY A 47 8.10 3.32 -2.37
CA GLY A 47 8.09 4.27 -3.49
C GLY A 47 6.88 5.18 -3.47
N VAL A 48 6.83 6.09 -4.45
CA VAL A 48 5.65 6.92 -4.77
C VAL A 48 5.26 6.64 -6.22
N TYR A 49 3.98 6.39 -6.46
CA TYR A 49 3.41 6.00 -7.74
C TYR A 49 2.33 6.99 -8.16
N MET A 50 2.08 7.09 -9.47
CA MET A 50 1.10 8.03 -10.03
C MET A 50 -0.34 7.50 -9.99
N GLY A 51 -0.53 6.21 -9.68
CA GLY A 51 -1.84 5.54 -9.60
C GLY A 51 -1.90 4.55 -8.43
N LEU A 52 -3.11 4.33 -7.92
CA LEU A 52 -3.37 3.34 -6.88
C LEU A 52 -3.09 1.91 -7.38
N ASP A 53 -3.55 1.62 -8.59
CA ASP A 53 -3.31 0.37 -9.31
C ASP A 53 -1.81 0.10 -9.55
N LEU A 54 -1.04 1.15 -9.87
CA LEU A 54 0.42 1.05 -10.01
C LEU A 54 1.09 0.73 -8.69
N ALA A 55 0.65 1.36 -7.59
CA ALA A 55 1.17 1.08 -6.26
C ALA A 55 0.85 -0.35 -5.79
N GLU A 56 -0.36 -0.83 -6.04
CA GLU A 56 -0.74 -2.23 -5.78
C GLU A 56 0.12 -3.20 -6.60
N THR A 57 0.23 -2.98 -7.90
CA THR A 57 1.02 -3.84 -8.79
C THR A 57 2.48 -3.89 -8.34
N ALA A 58 3.04 -2.75 -7.95
CA ALA A 58 4.40 -2.68 -7.44
C ALA A 58 4.58 -3.47 -6.14
N TRP A 59 3.61 -3.45 -5.23
CA TRP A 59 3.66 -4.26 -4.01
C TRP A 59 3.77 -5.75 -4.32
N TRP A 60 2.94 -6.26 -5.23
CA TRP A 60 2.97 -7.68 -5.57
C TRP A 60 4.29 -8.08 -6.23
N ARG A 61 4.81 -7.26 -7.15
CA ARG A 61 6.14 -7.48 -7.74
C ARG A 61 7.28 -7.46 -6.72
N LEU A 62 7.18 -6.59 -5.71
CA LEU A 62 8.17 -6.54 -4.63
C LEU A 62 8.13 -7.79 -3.75
N ARG A 63 6.96 -8.41 -3.58
CA ARG A 63 6.78 -9.62 -2.78
C ARG A 63 7.26 -10.89 -3.49
N GLU A 64 7.15 -10.93 -4.81
CA GLU A 64 7.63 -12.06 -5.63
C GLU A 64 9.15 -12.14 -5.72
N ARG A 65 9.86 -11.13 -5.25
CA ARG A 65 11.32 -10.99 -5.31
C ARG A 65 11.97 -11.31 -3.97
#